data_AF-A0A3C1Q2J7-F1
#
_entry.id   AF-A0A3C1Q2J7-F1
#
_cell.length_a   1.000
_cell.length_b   1.000
_cell.length_c   1.000
_cell.angle_alpha   90.00
_cell.angle_beta   90.00
_cell.angle_gamma   90.00
#
_symmetry.space_group_name_H-M   'P 1'
#
loop_
_entity.id
_entity.type
_entity.pdbx_description
1 polymer ?
#
loop_
_entity_poly.entity_id
_entity_poly.type
_entity_poly.pdbx_seq_one_letter_code
_entity_poly.pdbx_strand_id
1 'polypeptide(L)'
;PGSLEFFEKKIRPVLAEHCYKCHSSDSKKLKASLYLDTRAGFLKGGDTGPAIVPGDPEKSLLIEVIRYTDTDMEMPPKSKLPDAVIA
;
A
#
# COMPACT_ATOMS: atom_id res chain seq x y z
N PRO A 1 -7.38 -19.69 10.76
CA PRO A 1 -6.25 -19.14 11.56
C PRO A 1 -5.03 -18.66 10.75
N GLY A 2 -5.19 -18.24 9.48
CA GLY A 2 -4.04 -18.02 8.58
C GLY A 2 -3.86 -16.61 8.02
N SER A 3 -4.87 -15.74 8.03
CA SER A 3 -4.80 -14.43 7.35
C SER A 3 -4.11 -13.35 8.17
N LEU A 4 -4.40 -13.27 9.48
CA LEU A 4 -3.81 -12.25 10.35
C LEU A 4 -2.31 -12.51 10.57
N GLU A 5 -1.93 -13.73 10.90
CA GLU A 5 -0.52 -14.07 11.11
C GLU A 5 0.31 -13.85 9.83
N PHE A 6 -0.22 -14.22 8.67
CA PHE A 6 0.42 -13.94 7.39
C PHE A 6 0.57 -12.43 7.17
N PHE A 7 -0.48 -11.64 7.41
CA PHE A 7 -0.41 -10.19 7.29
C PHE A 7 0.67 -9.59 8.19
N GLU A 8 0.67 -9.95 9.48
CA GLU A 8 1.64 -9.44 10.46
C GLU A 8 3.08 -9.83 10.13
N LYS A 9 3.32 -11.05 9.62
CA LYS A 9 4.67 -11.56 9.35
C LYS A 9 5.20 -11.26 7.95
N LYS A 10 4.32 -11.06 6.96
CA LYS A 10 4.69 -10.95 5.54
C LYS A 10 4.35 -9.60 4.93
N ILE A 11 3.24 -8.98 5.33
CA ILE A 11 2.76 -7.75 4.70
C ILE A 11 3.13 -6.51 5.53
N ARG A 12 2.85 -6.51 6.83
CA ARG A 12 3.13 -5.37 7.71
C ARG A 12 4.60 -4.93 7.69
N PRO A 13 5.62 -5.82 7.68
CA PRO A 13 7.02 -5.40 7.63
C PRO A 13 7.36 -4.64 6.35
N VAL A 14 6.86 -5.10 5.20
CA VAL A 14 7.06 -4.44 3.89
C VAL A 14 6.44 -3.04 3.89
N LEU A 15 5.22 -2.91 4.40
CA LEU A 15 4.54 -1.61 4.52
C LEU A 15 5.29 -0.65 5.46
N ALA A 16 5.80 -1.16 6.57
CA ALA A 16 6.58 -0.36 7.52
C ALA A 16 7.89 0.14 6.90
N GLU A 17 8.59 -0.71 6.16
CA GLU A 17 9.87 -0.38 5.54
C GLU A 17 9.71 0.58 4.35
N HIS A 18 8.72 0.35 3.50
CA HIS A 18 8.64 1.03 2.20
C HIS A 18 7.51 2.06 2.08
N CYS A 19 6.46 2.00 2.91
CA CYS A 19 5.26 2.82 2.72
C CYS A 19 5.02 3.84 3.84
N TYR A 20 5.22 3.47 5.11
CA TYR A 20 4.78 4.28 6.26
C TYR A 20 5.47 5.63 6.38
N LYS A 21 6.69 5.77 5.86
CA LYS A 21 7.37 7.07 5.85
C LYS A 21 6.51 8.20 5.26
N CYS A 22 5.64 7.89 4.30
CA CYS A 22 4.77 8.84 3.59
C CYS A 22 3.27 8.57 3.79
N HIS A 23 2.88 7.34 4.17
CA HIS A 23 1.50 6.86 4.19
C HIS A 23 1.09 6.24 5.54
N SER A 24 1.47 6.88 6.64
CA SER A 24 1.02 6.47 7.98
C SER A 24 0.62 7.67 8.83
N SER A 25 -0.03 7.42 9.97
CA SER A 25 -0.35 8.43 10.98
C SER A 25 0.89 9.15 11.51
N ASP A 26 2.02 8.44 11.52
CA ASP A 26 3.29 8.93 12.06
C ASP A 26 4.15 9.61 10.98
N SER A 27 3.65 9.71 9.75
CA SER A 27 4.37 10.37 8.65
C SER A 27 4.51 11.86 8.93
N LYS A 28 5.76 12.36 8.82
CA LYS A 28 6.06 13.81 8.88
C LYS A 28 5.39 14.60 7.75
N LYS A 29 5.14 13.95 6.61
CA LYS A 29 4.48 14.55 5.45
C LYS A 29 3.65 13.48 4.76
N LEU A 30 2.37 13.45 5.14
CA LEU A 30 1.40 12.57 4.53
C LEU A 30 1.28 12.86 3.02
N LYS A 31 1.30 11.80 2.22
CA LYS A 31 1.15 11.87 0.76
C LYS A 31 -0.20 11.33 0.33
N ALA A 32 -0.81 11.99 -0.65
CA ALA A 32 -2.08 11.60 -1.28
C ALA A 32 -3.25 11.36 -0.29
N SER A 33 -3.22 12.00 0.89
CA SER A 33 -4.16 11.77 1.99
C SER A 33 -4.33 10.29 2.39
N LEU A 34 -3.33 9.44 2.10
CA LEU A 34 -3.44 7.99 2.15
C LEU A 34 -2.76 7.42 3.40
N TYR A 35 -3.49 6.58 4.13
CA TYR A 35 -3.03 5.86 5.31
C TYR A 35 -3.02 4.35 5.06
N LEU A 36 -1.86 3.71 5.17
CA LEU A 36 -1.64 2.28 4.95
C LEU A 36 -1.30 1.53 6.24
N ASP A 37 -1.35 2.20 7.39
CA ASP A 37 -1.06 1.65 8.72
C ASP A 37 -2.33 1.25 9.49
N THR A 38 -3.51 1.56 8.94
CA THR A 38 -4.80 1.22 9.53
C THR A 38 -5.75 0.61 8.50
N ARG A 39 -6.57 -0.35 8.92
CA ARG A 39 -7.59 -0.97 8.06
C ARG A 39 -8.56 0.05 7.47
N ALA A 40 -8.98 1.03 8.27
CA ALA A 40 -9.87 2.10 7.79
C ALA A 40 -9.20 2.95 6.72
N GLY A 41 -7.90 3.23 6.87
CA GLY A 41 -7.08 3.92 5.87
C GLY A 41 -7.05 3.19 4.52
N PHE A 42 -6.82 1.88 4.51
CA PHE A 42 -6.85 1.08 3.28
C PHE A 42 -8.18 1.16 2.53
N LEU A 43 -9.29 1.06 3.27
CA LEU A 43 -10.64 1.03 2.69
C LEU A 43 -11.11 2.41 2.21
N LYS A 44 -10.77 3.47 2.95
CA LYS A 44 -11.05 4.85 2.54
C LYS A 44 -10.18 5.24 1.35
N GLY A 45 -8.89 4.88 1.42
CA GLY A 45 -7.87 5.27 0.46
C GLY A 45 -7.52 6.76 0.53
N GLY A 46 -6.98 7.26 -0.58
CA GLY A 46 -6.42 8.60 -0.69
C GLY A 46 -7.21 9.50 -1.64
N ASP A 47 -6.54 10.50 -2.17
CA ASP A 47 -7.12 11.49 -3.10
C ASP A 47 -7.68 10.88 -4.39
N THR A 48 -7.24 9.66 -4.75
CA THR A 48 -7.65 8.92 -5.96
C THR A 48 -8.66 7.81 -5.68
N GLY A 49 -9.12 7.65 -4.44
CA GLY A 49 -10.09 6.62 -4.05
C GLY A 49 -9.48 5.48 -3.21
N PRO A 50 -10.23 4.38 -3.02
CA PRO A 50 -9.84 3.26 -2.14
C PRO A 50 -8.50 2.63 -2.53
N ALA A 51 -7.63 2.39 -1.55
CA ALA A 51 -6.35 1.75 -1.81
C ALA A 51 -6.51 0.24 -2.04
N ILE A 52 -7.44 -0.40 -1.31
CA ILE A 52 -7.76 -1.83 -1.43
C ILE A 52 -9.27 -2.02 -1.55
N VAL A 53 -9.68 -2.84 -2.52
CA VAL A 53 -11.02 -3.38 -2.66
C VAL A 53 -11.00 -4.84 -2.17
N PRO A 54 -11.60 -5.15 -1.00
CA PRO A 54 -11.58 -6.50 -0.46
C PRO A 54 -12.17 -7.53 -1.42
N GLY A 55 -11.38 -8.56 -1.74
CA GLY A 55 -11.78 -9.64 -2.65
C GLY A 55 -11.55 -9.35 -4.14
N ASP A 56 -11.10 -8.14 -4.51
CA ASP A 56 -10.86 -7.76 -5.91
C ASP A 56 -9.50 -7.02 -6.05
N PRO A 57 -8.38 -7.77 -6.10
CA PRO A 57 -7.03 -7.17 -6.20
C PRO A 57 -6.84 -6.33 -7.46
N GLU A 58 -7.47 -6.70 -8.57
CA GLU A 58 -7.34 -6.02 -9.86
C GLU A 58 -8.03 -4.64 -9.87
N LYS A 59 -8.98 -4.41 -8.95
CA LYS A 59 -9.58 -3.07 -8.73
C LYS A 59 -8.94 -2.30 -7.58
N SER A 60 -7.88 -2.83 -6.98
CA SER A 60 -7.21 -2.20 -5.85
C SER A 60 -6.06 -1.33 -6.33
N LEU A 61 -6.20 0.00 -6.17
CA LEU A 61 -5.20 0.97 -6.62
C LEU A 61 -3.80 0.71 -6.05
N LEU A 62 -3.70 0.24 -4.80
CA LEU A 62 -2.40 -0.07 -4.21
C LEU A 62 -1.67 -1.18 -5.01
N ILE A 63 -2.40 -2.17 -5.50
CA ILE A 63 -1.85 -3.29 -6.27
C ILE A 63 -1.37 -2.82 -7.64
N GLU A 64 -2.16 -1.96 -8.30
CA GLU A 64 -1.82 -1.32 -9.57
C GLU A 64 -0.51 -0.51 -9.46
N VAL A 65 -0.42 0.34 -8.43
CA VAL A 65 0.73 1.21 -8.19
C VAL A 65 2.00 0.43 -7.88
N ILE A 66 1.96 -0.56 -6.99
CA ILE A 66 3.17 -1.33 -6.64
C ILE A 66 3.62 -2.26 -7.77
N ARG A 67 2.70 -2.66 -8.67
CA ARG A 67 3.03 -3.44 -9.87
C ARG A 67 3.57 -2.57 -11.01
N TYR A 68 3.49 -1.23 -10.89
CA TYR A 68 3.85 -0.28 -11.95
C TYR A 68 3.07 -0.53 -13.25
N THR A 69 1.79 -0.88 -13.13
CA THR A 69 0.92 -1.03 -14.31
C THR A 69 0.44 0.32 -14.85
N ASP A 70 0.46 1.36 -14.03
CA ASP A 70 0.23 2.76 -14.41
C ASP A 70 1.48 3.60 -14.09
N THR A 71 2.08 4.18 -15.13
CA THR A 71 3.29 5.01 -15.03
C THR A 71 3.03 6.43 -14.54
N ASP A 72 1.76 6.86 -14.51
CA ASP A 72 1.38 8.19 -14.03
C ASP A 72 1.22 8.23 -12.50
N MET A 73 1.14 7.08 -11.84
CA MET A 73 0.96 6.93 -10.39
C MET A 73 2.22 6.45 -9.65
N GLU A 74 3.38 7.02 -9.96
CA GLU A 74 4.64 6.66 -9.29
C GLU A 74 4.76 7.21 -7.85
N MET A 75 5.15 6.35 -6.90
CA MET A 75 5.53 6.76 -5.55
C MET A 75 7.04 7.00 -5.45
N PRO A 76 7.51 8.05 -4.75
CA PRO A 76 8.91 8.15 -4.33
C PRO A 76 9.19 7.14 -3.20
N PRO A 77 10.31 6.38 -3.24
CA PRO A 77 11.40 6.40 -4.23
C PRO A 77 11.05 5.67 -5.54
N LYS A 78 11.66 6.12 -6.66
CA LYS A 78 11.38 5.66 -8.04
C LYS A 78 11.82 4.22 -8.37
N SER A 79 11.91 3.33 -7.40
CA SER A 79 12.34 1.95 -7.59
C SER A 79 11.23 0.98 -7.20
N LYS A 80 10.87 0.10 -8.13
CA LYS A 80 9.93 -1.00 -7.90
C LYS A 80 10.42 -1.89 -6.76
N LEU A 81 9.48 -2.38 -5.95
CA LEU A 81 9.80 -3.43 -4.97
C LEU A 81 10.30 -4.69 -5.69
N PRO A 82 11.10 -5.54 -5.04
CA PRO A 82 11.48 -6.83 -5.61
C PRO A 82 10.25 -7.65 -6.00
N ASP A 83 10.30 -8.37 -7.12
CA ASP A 83 9.14 -9.14 -7.60
C ASP A 83 8.67 -10.18 -6.57
N ALA A 84 9.59 -10.76 -5.77
CA ALA A 84 9.26 -11.68 -4.68
C ALA A 84 8.40 -11.05 -3.56
N VAL A 85 8.33 -9.72 -3.47
CA VAL A 85 7.50 -8.97 -2.53
C VAL A 85 6.12 -8.66 -3.12
N ILE A 86 6.01 -8.56 -4.45
CA ILE A 86 4.77 -8.21 -5.16
C ILE A 86 3.99 -9.47 -5.63
N ALA A 87 4.66 -10.62 -5.72
CA ALA A 87 4.14 -11.89 -6.26
C ALA A 87 2.90 -12.44 -5.53
#